data_AF-A0A819UL43-F1
#
_entry.id   AF-A0A819UL43-F1
#
_cell.length_a   1.000
_cell.length_b   1.000
_cell.length_c   1.000
_cell.angle_alpha   90.00
_cell.angle_beta   90.00
_cell.angle_gamma   90.00
#
_symmetry.space_group_name_H-M   'P 1'
#
loop_
_entity.id
_entity.type
_entity.pdbx_description
1 polymer ?
#
loop_
_entity_poly.entity_id
_entity_poly.type
_entity_poly.pdbx_seq_one_letter_code
_entity_poly.pdbx_strand_id
1 'polypeptide(L)'
;MITIPLYNNIINALKQAKGGKMTGIDTKFFSWCKIHFKIDQSAGVEMLCSSKNGNRIAVLQNYCEILHEAHIKTGHGGRDKMRHEITQHYYWIPSKIIGAFLSL
;
A
#
# COMPACT_ATOMS: atom_id res chain seq x y z
N MET A 1 3.48 3.99 6.55
CA MET A 1 2.49 4.46 5.54
C MET A 1 3.25 5.17 4.44
N ILE A 2 2.65 5.29 3.26
CA ILE A 2 3.24 6.05 2.15
C ILE A 2 2.36 7.23 1.78
N THR A 3 2.93 8.19 1.07
CA THR A 3 2.21 9.34 0.52
C THR A 3 1.51 8.95 -0.78
N ILE A 4 0.47 9.70 -1.17
CA ILE A 4 -0.19 9.55 -2.48
C ILE A 4 0.82 9.58 -3.66
N PRO A 5 1.80 10.51 -3.71
CA PRO A 5 2.81 10.49 -4.78
C PRO A 5 3.58 9.16 -4.87
N LEU A 6 4.05 8.61 -3.75
CA LEU A 6 4.75 7.33 -3.75
C LEU A 6 3.81 6.17 -4.12
N TYR A 7 2.56 6.20 -3.65
CA TYR A 7 1.53 5.23 -4.03
C TYR A 7 1.33 5.20 -5.56
N ASN A 8 1.19 6.37 -6.18
CA ASN A 8 1.02 6.49 -7.64
C ASN A 8 2.26 6.03 -8.40
N ASN A 9 3.46 6.37 -7.91
CA ASN A 9 4.71 5.92 -8.52
C ASN A 9 4.83 4.39 -8.52
N ILE A 10 4.43 3.73 -7.42
CA ILE A 10 4.42 2.26 -7.34
C ILE A 10 3.42 1.67 -8.32
N ILE A 11 2.19 2.20 -8.40
CA ILE A 11 1.19 1.74 -9.38
C ILE A 11 1.73 1.87 -10.81
N ASN A 12 2.32 3.03 -11.14
CA ASN A 12 2.88 3.26 -12.47
C ASN A 12 4.01 2.28 -12.80
N ALA A 13 4.90 2.02 -11.84
CA ALA A 13 5.96 1.03 -12.00
C ALA A 13 5.41 -0.38 -12.26
N LEU A 14 4.40 -0.82 -11.50
CA LEU A 14 3.77 -2.13 -11.67
C LEU A 14 3.03 -2.24 -13.02
N LYS A 15 2.40 -1.16 -13.49
CA LYS A 15 1.75 -1.12 -14.81
C LYS A 15 2.75 -1.22 -15.97
N GLN A 16 3.87 -0.51 -15.87
CA GLN A 16 4.96 -0.61 -16.84
C GLN A 16 5.53 -2.04 -16.91
N ALA A 17 5.61 -2.73 -15.77
CA ALA A 17 5.99 -4.14 -15.73
C ALA A 17 5.06 -5.03 -16.58
N LYS A 18 3.74 -4.78 -16.48
CA LYS A 18 2.72 -5.55 -17.21
C LYS A 18 2.71 -5.24 -18.70
N GLY A 19 3.04 -4.00 -19.09
CA GLY A 19 3.06 -3.53 -20.47
C GLY A 19 4.35 -3.78 -21.25
N GLY A 20 5.37 -4.40 -20.64
CA GLY A 20 6.63 -4.78 -21.32
C GLY A 20 7.55 -3.61 -21.70
N LYS A 21 7.24 -2.38 -21.30
CA LYS A 21 8.10 -1.19 -21.51
C LYS A 21 8.53 -0.64 -20.16
N MET A 22 9.82 -0.68 -19.89
CA MET A 22 10.42 -0.11 -18.68
C MET A 22 11.33 1.03 -19.11
N THR A 23 10.78 2.25 -19.18
CA THR A 23 11.51 3.44 -19.65
C THR A 23 11.47 4.51 -18.58
N GLY A 24 12.63 4.97 -18.12
CA GLY A 24 12.75 6.10 -17.19
C GLY A 24 12.45 5.77 -15.72
N ILE A 25 12.34 4.50 -15.34
CA ILE A 25 12.21 4.07 -13.94
C ILE A 25 13.51 3.41 -13.49
N ASP A 26 13.99 3.79 -12.30
CA ASP A 26 15.12 3.14 -11.65
C ASP A 26 14.86 1.64 -11.41
N THR A 27 15.83 0.80 -11.81
CA THR A 27 15.71 -0.67 -11.77
C THR A 27 15.57 -1.20 -10.34
N LYS A 28 16.19 -0.54 -9.35
CA LYS A 28 16.10 -0.96 -7.94
C LYS A 28 14.72 -0.64 -7.39
N PHE A 29 14.18 0.55 -7.66
CA PHE A 29 12.81 0.92 -7.32
C PHE A 29 11.80 -0.05 -7.93
N PHE A 30 11.97 -0.38 -9.21
CA PHE A 30 11.09 -1.31 -9.91
C PHE A 30 11.12 -2.71 -9.30
N SER A 31 12.31 -3.24 -9.03
CA SER A 31 12.48 -4.56 -8.41
C SER A 31 11.85 -4.58 -7.02
N TRP A 32 12.07 -3.53 -6.23
CA TRP A 32 11.43 -3.32 -4.94
C TRP A 32 9.90 -3.33 -5.05
N CYS A 33 9.35 -2.62 -6.05
CA CYS A 33 7.91 -2.58 -6.27
C CYS A 33 7.31 -3.97 -6.50
N LYS A 34 7.93 -4.76 -7.38
CA LYS A 34 7.48 -6.12 -7.71
C LYS A 34 7.54 -7.09 -6.53
N ILE A 35 8.54 -6.95 -5.67
CA ILE A 35 8.70 -7.82 -4.50
C ILE A 35 7.62 -7.53 -3.46
N HIS A 36 7.29 -6.26 -3.24
CA HIS A 36 6.48 -5.84 -2.09
C HIS A 36 5.02 -5.57 -2.41
N PHE A 37 4.66 -5.32 -3.66
CA PHE A 37 3.31 -4.87 -4.03
C PHE A 37 2.72 -5.59 -5.23
N LYS A 38 1.38 -5.56 -5.26
CA LYS A 38 0.57 -6.01 -6.38
C LYS A 38 -0.61 -5.06 -6.57
N ILE A 39 -1.10 -5.00 -7.80
CA ILE A 39 -2.36 -4.32 -8.12
C ILE A 39 -3.49 -5.35 -8.01
N ASP A 40 -4.51 -5.03 -7.21
CA ASP A 40 -5.76 -5.78 -7.14
C ASP A 40 -6.87 -5.04 -7.90
N GLN A 41 -7.64 -5.78 -8.70
CA GLN A 41 -8.75 -5.27 -9.52
C GLN A 41 -10.10 -5.93 -9.17
N SER A 42 -10.16 -6.71 -8.08
CA SER A 42 -11.28 -7.59 -7.74
C SER A 42 -12.62 -6.87 -7.46
N ALA A 43 -12.64 -5.53 -7.38
CA ALA A 43 -13.84 -4.74 -7.05
C ALA A 43 -14.14 -3.62 -8.06
N GLY A 44 -13.64 -3.73 -9.29
CA GLY A 44 -13.80 -2.67 -10.31
C GLY A 44 -13.00 -1.38 -10.03
N VAL A 45 -12.32 -1.34 -8.88
CA VAL A 45 -11.41 -0.27 -8.46
C VAL A 45 -10.01 -0.86 -8.38
N GLU A 46 -9.05 -0.14 -8.96
CA GLU A 46 -7.65 -0.49 -8.89
C GLU A 46 -7.07 -0.10 -7.51
N MET A 47 -6.55 -1.09 -6.77
CA MET A 47 -5.97 -0.86 -5.45
C MET A 47 -4.56 -1.42 -5.36
N LEU A 48 -3.67 -0.69 -4.70
CA LEU A 48 -2.35 -1.18 -4.34
C LEU A 48 -2.44 -2.03 -3.07
N CYS A 49 -2.00 -3.27 -3.18
CA CYS A 49 -2.01 -4.24 -2.10
C CYS A 49 -0.60 -4.75 -1.81
N SER A 50 -0.36 -5.19 -0.58
CA SER A 50 0.87 -5.87 -0.22
C SER A 50 0.92 -7.25 -0.87
N SER A 51 2.06 -7.60 -1.47
CA SER A 51 2.32 -8.97 -1.93
C SER A 51 2.45 -9.96 -0.76
N LYS A 52 2.72 -9.48 0.46
CA LYS A 52 2.93 -10.32 1.64
C LYS A 52 1.63 -10.93 2.18
N ASN A 53 0.57 -10.13 2.30
CA ASN A 53 -0.68 -10.57 2.91
C ASN A 53 -1.94 -10.19 2.11
N GLY A 54 -1.79 -9.50 0.98
CA GLY A 54 -2.93 -9.07 0.17
C GLY A 54 -3.66 -7.83 0.68
N ASN A 55 -3.30 -7.31 1.85
CA ASN A 55 -3.99 -6.15 2.43
C ASN A 55 -3.64 -4.85 1.68
N ARG A 56 -4.57 -3.90 1.72
CA ARG A 56 -4.46 -2.60 1.04
C ARG A 56 -3.32 -1.78 1.65
N ILE A 57 -2.54 -1.10 0.82
CA ILE A 57 -1.47 -0.23 1.34
C ILE A 57 -2.10 1.01 1.98
N ALA A 58 -1.77 1.24 3.26
CA ALA A 58 -2.24 2.43 3.97
C ALA A 58 -1.53 3.69 3.48
N VAL A 59 -2.33 4.65 3.00
CA VAL A 59 -1.90 5.96 2.51
C VAL A 59 -2.06 6.99 3.61
N LEU A 60 -1.04 7.82 3.83
CA LEU A 60 -1.00 8.81 4.91
C LEU A 60 -2.18 9.79 4.83
N GLN A 61 -2.51 10.25 3.63
CA GLN A 61 -3.57 11.23 3.39
C GLN A 61 -4.97 10.69 3.74
N ASN A 62 -5.18 9.38 3.61
CA ASN A 62 -6.45 8.72 3.93
C ASN A 62 -6.46 8.14 5.36
N TYR A 63 -5.42 8.39 6.15
CA TYR A 63 -5.27 7.72 7.44
C TYR A 63 -6.43 8.06 8.40
N CYS A 64 -6.84 9.34 8.46
CA CYS A 64 -7.99 9.73 9.29
C CYS A 64 -9.28 9.05 8.86
N GLU A 65 -9.52 8.91 7.56
CA GLU A 65 -10.68 8.19 7.00
C GLU A 65 -10.65 6.71 7.38
N ILE A 66 -9.50 6.06 7.25
CA ILE A 66 -9.30 4.65 7.65
C ILE A 66 -9.62 4.45 9.14
N LEU A 67 -9.16 5.37 10.00
CA LEU A 67 -9.45 5.31 11.43
C LEU A 67 -10.96 5.53 11.69
N HIS A 68 -11.57 6.52 11.05
CA HIS A 68 -12.98 6.80 11.20
C HIS A 68 -13.86 5.61 10.78
N GLU A 69 -13.58 5.01 9.62
CA GLU A 69 -14.28 3.83 9.13
C GLU A 69 -14.13 2.63 10.08
N ALA A 70 -12.92 2.36 10.57
CA ALA A 70 -12.69 1.26 11.50
C ALA A 70 -13.41 1.49 12.85
N HIS A 71 -13.49 2.73 13.30
CA HIS A 71 -14.24 3.08 14.52
C HIS A 71 -15.75 2.82 14.35
N ILE A 72 -16.32 3.19 13.20
CA ILE A 72 -17.72 2.88 12.87
C ILE A 72 -17.94 1.36 12.78
N LYS A 73 -17.10 0.65 12.01
CA LYS A 73 -17.23 -0.81 11.79
C LYS A 73 -17.13 -1.63 13.08
N THR A 74 -16.32 -1.17 14.03
CA THR A 74 -16.16 -1.85 15.32
C THR A 74 -17.24 -1.49 16.34
N GLY A 75 -18.26 -0.71 15.94
CA GLY A 75 -19.34 -0.27 16.82
C GLY A 75 -18.85 0.65 17.93
N HIS A 76 -18.00 1.61 17.59
CA HIS A 76 -17.30 2.48 18.54
C HIS A 76 -16.46 1.70 19.57
N GLY A 77 -15.92 0.55 19.14
CA GLY A 77 -15.11 -0.31 19.98
C GLY A 77 -13.82 0.37 20.44
N GLY A 78 -13.26 -0.14 21.55
CA GLY A 78 -11.98 0.32 22.07
C GLY A 78 -10.80 0.03 21.14
N ARG A 79 -9.63 0.56 21.52
CA ARG A 79 -8.37 0.53 20.75
C ARG A 79 -8.05 -0.84 20.15
N ASP A 80 -8.15 -1.90 20.93
CA ASP A 80 -7.67 -3.22 20.50
C ASP A 80 -8.58 -3.85 19.43
N LYS A 81 -9.90 -3.63 19.51
CA LYS A 81 -10.85 -4.03 18.45
C LYS A 81 -10.59 -3.28 17.16
N MET A 82 -10.38 -1.96 17.27
CA MET A 82 -10.07 -1.12 16.13
C MET A 82 -8.73 -1.49 15.49
N ARG A 83 -7.70 -1.76 16.31
CA ARG A 83 -6.41 -2.24 15.83
C ARG A 83 -6.56 -3.56 15.08
N HIS A 84 -7.32 -4.51 15.63
CA HIS A 84 -7.58 -5.78 14.97
C HIS A 84 -8.23 -5.56 13.59
N GLU A 85 -9.33 -4.81 13.53
CA GLU A 85 -10.04 -4.47 12.29
C GLU A 85 -9.09 -3.87 11.23
N ILE A 86 -8.32 -2.83 11.58
CA ILE A 86 -7.45 -2.18 10.61
C ILE A 86 -6.35 -3.15 10.13
N THR A 87 -5.78 -3.98 11.02
CA THR A 87 -4.73 -4.94 10.63
C THR A 87 -5.23 -6.08 9.74
N GLN A 88 -6.53 -6.37 9.73
CA GLN A 88 -7.11 -7.33 8.78
C GLN A 88 -7.20 -6.77 7.35
N HIS A 89 -7.30 -5.45 7.20
CA HIS A 89 -7.60 -4.83 5.90
C HIS A 89 -6.46 -4.02 5.30
N TYR A 90 -5.57 -3.47 6.14
CA TYR A 90 -4.50 -2.57 5.72
C TYR A 90 -3.11 -3.12 6.05
N TYR A 91 -2.13 -2.73 5.23
CA TYR A 91 -0.73 -3.02 5.41
C TYR A 91 0.08 -1.72 5.43
N TRP A 92 0.89 -1.55 6.47
CA TRP A 92 1.82 -0.45 6.61
C TRP A 92 3.18 -0.91 6.11
N ILE A 93 3.75 -0.13 5.19
CA ILE A 93 5.14 -0.34 4.80
C ILE A 93 6.02 0.06 6.00
N PRO A 94 6.83 -0.87 6.57
CA PRO A 94 7.72 -0.57 7.66
C PRO A 94 8.75 0.50 7.28
N SER A 95 9.06 1.42 8.20
CA SER A 95 10.03 2.50 7.98
C SER A 95 11.40 1.99 7.53
N LYS A 96 11.83 0.82 8.04
CA LYS A 96 13.08 0.16 7.61
C LYS A 96 13.10 -0.18 6.12
N ILE A 97 11.96 -0.58 5.54
CA ILE A 97 11.86 -0.86 4.11
C ILE A 97 11.97 0.43 3.31
N ILE A 98 11.36 1.53 3.79
CA ILE A 98 11.47 2.86 3.17
C ILE A 98 12.90 3.38 3.26
N GLY A 99 13.55 3.27 4.42
CA GLY A 99 14.93 3.67 4.62
C GLY A 99 15.90 2.89 3.74
N ALA A 100 15.73 1.56 3.66
CA ALA A 100 16.50 0.74 2.74
C ALA A 100 16.34 1.22 1.29
N PHE A 101 15.12 1.57 0.87
CA PHE A 101 14.86 2.12 -0.47
C PHE A 101 15.51 3.50 -0.70
N LEU A 102 15.40 4.43 0.25
CA LEU A 102 15.99 5.78 0.10
C LEU A 102 17.52 5.77 0.10
N SER A 103 18.14 4.68 0.56
CA SER A 103 19.59 4.47 0.53
C SER A 103 20.08 3.67 -0.70
N LEU A 104 19.17 3.21 -1.58
CA LEU A 104 19.51 2.53 -2.85
C LEU A 104 19.86 3.54 -3.94
#